data_AF-A0A183BWC6-F1
#
_entry.id   AF-A0A183BWC6-F1
#
_cell.length_a   1.000
_cell.length_b   1.000
_cell.length_c   1.000
_cell.angle_alpha   90.00
_cell.angle_beta   90.00
_cell.angle_gamma   90.00
#
_symmetry.space_group_name_H-M   'P 1'
#
loop_
_entity.id
_entity.type
_entity.pdbx_description
1 polymer ?
#
loop_
_entity_poly.entity_id
_entity_poly.type
_entity_poly.pdbx_seq_one_letter_code
_entity_poly.pdbx_strand_id
1 'polypeptide(L)'
;MAPCPNGTTIFLPDGAAFWRLWAKAGGADTAAEALEKAKGLRAVVASRIPPSAGLSSSSALVCAAALATLCVQTDGQPFERISKKELAELATHAERFVGLEGGGMDQACECLARRGEALRIDFRPLGWRAVRLPDNALFAVLHSNTEMNKAASAFYNQRVVECRIAAQVIAKRSGCVPLGAEWHSVRTLRQVAALFGKDDQPEQMLSIVDQHLAKPGQQQQQLVAHSREEICAILNCTDAELAEWSLNANTQNMHEFWLTKRARHVYAEAARVLEFEKVCREERQHGNDETLGKLAGKLFSWMDGSVRWGMTFLLFLNHRVLLLFGC
;
A
#
# COMPACT_ATOMS: atom_id res chain seq x y z
N MET A 1 11.20 -14.98 -37.32
CA MET A 1 12.14 -15.27 -36.21
C MET A 1 11.44 -16.24 -35.27
N ALA A 2 12.05 -17.39 -34.99
CA ALA A 2 11.49 -18.37 -34.05
C ALA A 2 11.46 -17.79 -32.61
N PRO A 3 10.44 -18.13 -31.80
CA PRO A 3 10.36 -17.67 -30.42
C PRO A 3 11.51 -18.25 -29.57
N CYS A 4 12.06 -17.43 -28.66
CA CYS A 4 13.04 -17.87 -27.68
C CYS A 4 12.35 -18.76 -26.64
N PRO A 5 12.82 -20.00 -26.36
CA PRO A 5 12.09 -20.97 -25.54
C PRO A 5 11.86 -20.54 -24.08
N ASN A 6 12.62 -19.56 -23.58
CA ASN A 6 12.62 -19.14 -22.18
C ASN A 6 12.25 -17.65 -21.99
N GLY A 7 11.69 -17.00 -23.01
CA GLY A 7 11.27 -15.60 -22.90
C GLY A 7 9.90 -15.49 -22.22
N THR A 8 9.85 -15.00 -20.99
CA THR A 8 8.58 -14.55 -20.40
C THR A 8 8.19 -13.21 -21.01
N THR A 9 7.10 -13.18 -21.77
CA THR A 9 6.47 -11.93 -22.20
C THR A 9 5.83 -11.25 -20.99
N ILE A 10 6.40 -10.14 -20.54
CA ILE A 10 5.75 -9.27 -19.57
C ILE A 10 4.77 -8.38 -20.35
N PHE A 11 3.48 -8.63 -20.20
CA PHE A 11 2.46 -7.74 -20.75
C PHE A 11 2.44 -6.47 -19.90
N LEU A 12 2.90 -5.36 -20.48
CA LEU A 12 2.58 -4.04 -19.94
C LEU A 12 1.07 -3.84 -20.11
N PRO A 13 0.36 -3.37 -19.08
CA PRO A 13 -1.08 -3.41 -19.08
C PRO A 13 -1.70 -2.51 -20.14
N ASP A 14 -2.80 -2.99 -20.73
CA ASP A 14 -3.61 -2.31 -21.75
C ASP A 14 -4.49 -1.16 -21.18
N GLY A 15 -3.97 -0.45 -20.19
CA GLY A 15 -4.69 0.64 -19.56
C GLY A 15 -4.61 1.92 -20.37
N ALA A 16 -5.75 2.45 -20.83
CA ALA A 16 -5.81 3.78 -21.44
C ALA A 16 -5.14 4.88 -20.57
N ALA A 17 -5.11 4.73 -19.24
CA ALA A 17 -4.41 5.64 -18.33
C ALA A 17 -2.88 5.51 -18.39
N PHE A 18 -2.36 4.29 -18.51
CA PHE A 18 -0.94 4.03 -18.76
C PHE A 18 -0.56 4.68 -20.08
N TRP A 19 -1.29 4.39 -21.15
CA TRP A 19 -1.01 4.92 -22.49
C TRP A 19 -1.21 6.44 -22.63
N ARG A 20 -2.10 7.07 -21.85
CA ARG A 20 -2.26 8.55 -21.83
C ARG A 20 -1.07 9.26 -21.20
N LEU A 21 -0.48 8.71 -20.14
CA LEU A 21 0.76 9.24 -19.56
C LEU A 21 1.98 8.90 -20.43
N TRP A 22 1.95 7.78 -21.15
CA TRP A 22 2.92 7.50 -22.22
C TRP A 22 2.85 8.48 -23.37
N ALA A 23 1.64 8.88 -23.78
CA ALA A 23 1.45 9.93 -24.77
C ALA A 23 2.15 11.23 -24.31
N LYS A 24 1.92 11.64 -23.06
CA LYS A 24 2.62 12.76 -22.43
C LYS A 24 4.15 12.58 -22.41
N ALA A 25 4.66 11.39 -22.08
CA ALA A 25 6.10 11.13 -22.02
C ALA A 25 6.78 11.06 -23.40
N GLY A 26 6.09 10.52 -24.40
CA GLY A 26 6.56 10.37 -25.78
C GLY A 26 6.25 11.57 -26.70
N GLY A 27 5.59 12.60 -26.19
CA GLY A 27 5.20 13.79 -26.98
C GLY A 27 4.09 13.53 -28.00
N ALA A 28 3.23 12.53 -27.75
CA ALA A 28 2.03 12.26 -28.53
C ALA A 28 0.80 12.86 -27.84
N ASP A 29 -0.17 13.30 -28.63
CA ASP A 29 -1.40 13.93 -28.10
C ASP A 29 -2.42 12.88 -27.68
N THR A 30 -2.32 11.66 -28.23
CA THR A 30 -3.21 10.55 -27.91
C THR A 30 -2.47 9.26 -27.55
N ALA A 31 -3.15 8.39 -26.78
CA ALA A 31 -2.68 7.04 -26.47
C ALA A 31 -2.46 6.18 -27.72
N ALA A 32 -3.30 6.36 -28.76
CA ALA A 32 -3.20 5.61 -30.00
C ALA A 32 -1.94 6.00 -30.80
N GLU A 33 -1.65 7.30 -30.91
CA GLU A 33 -0.42 7.79 -31.55
C GLU A 33 0.83 7.35 -30.79
N ALA A 34 0.77 7.35 -29.45
CA ALA A 34 1.87 6.88 -28.61
C ALA A 34 2.17 5.40 -28.86
N LEU A 35 1.13 4.59 -29.06
CA LEU A 35 1.25 3.17 -29.35
C LEU A 35 1.80 2.91 -30.76
N GLU A 36 1.35 3.67 -31.76
CA GLU A 36 1.83 3.54 -33.14
C GLU A 36 3.32 3.89 -33.28
N LYS A 37 3.76 4.91 -32.54
CA LYS A 37 5.16 5.38 -32.54
C LYS A 37 6.05 4.67 -31.51
N ALA A 38 5.50 3.71 -30.76
CA ALA A 38 6.23 3.05 -29.69
C ALA A 38 7.41 2.23 -30.24
N LYS A 39 8.61 2.51 -29.73
CA LYS A 39 9.81 1.72 -29.99
C LYS A 39 9.74 0.39 -29.22
N GLY A 40 10.01 -0.73 -29.89
CA GLY A 40 10.08 -2.04 -29.22
C GLY A 40 11.31 -2.19 -28.32
N LEU A 41 11.21 -3.01 -27.27
CA LEU A 41 12.31 -3.34 -26.36
C LEU A 41 12.52 -4.87 -26.29
N ARG A 42 13.78 -5.31 -26.38
CA ARG A 42 14.21 -6.64 -25.94
C ARG A 42 15.07 -6.46 -24.69
N ALA A 43 14.71 -7.13 -23.61
CA ALA A 43 15.39 -7.00 -22.34
C ALA A 43 15.75 -8.37 -21.74
N VAL A 44 16.87 -8.41 -21.01
CA VAL A 44 17.22 -9.52 -20.12
C VAL A 44 17.00 -9.02 -18.70
N VAL A 45 16.23 -9.77 -17.92
CA VAL A 45 15.89 -9.41 -16.54
C VAL A 45 16.68 -10.30 -15.59
N ALA A 46 17.36 -9.68 -14.61
CA ALA A 46 18.04 -10.37 -13.53
C ALA A 46 17.68 -9.70 -12.20
N SER A 47 17.38 -10.50 -11.18
CA SER A 47 17.06 -10.01 -9.84
C SER A 47 17.91 -10.75 -8.79
N ARG A 48 18.30 -10.01 -7.75
CA ARG A 48 18.89 -10.57 -6.52
C ARG A 48 17.94 -10.42 -5.33
N ILE A 49 16.71 -9.96 -5.57
CA ILE A 49 15.67 -9.85 -4.56
C ILE A 49 14.97 -11.21 -4.49
N PRO A 50 15.00 -11.91 -3.34
CA PRO A 50 14.23 -13.13 -3.14
C PRO A 50 12.75 -12.94 -3.54
N PRO A 51 12.24 -13.77 -4.47
CA PRO A 51 10.85 -13.67 -4.89
C PRO A 51 9.92 -14.08 -3.75
N SER A 52 8.72 -13.49 -3.69
CA SER A 52 7.66 -13.88 -2.74
C SER A 52 8.06 -13.82 -1.25
N ALA A 53 9.16 -13.15 -0.93
CA ALA A 53 9.71 -12.96 0.42
C ALA A 53 9.26 -11.65 1.08
N GLY A 54 8.28 -10.98 0.47
CA GLY A 54 7.80 -9.67 0.89
C GLY A 54 8.79 -8.51 0.76
N LEU A 55 9.89 -8.71 0.02
CA LEU A 55 10.88 -7.69 -0.36
C LEU A 55 10.47 -6.83 -1.57
N SER A 56 9.19 -6.84 -1.93
CA SER A 56 8.66 -6.08 -3.08
C SER A 56 9.31 -6.42 -4.42
N SER A 57 9.73 -7.68 -4.64
CA SER A 57 10.33 -8.11 -5.91
C SER A 57 9.43 -7.89 -7.13
N SER A 58 8.10 -7.90 -6.95
CA SER A 58 7.13 -7.61 -8.02
C SER A 58 7.14 -6.13 -8.40
N SER A 59 7.05 -5.24 -7.42
CA SER A 59 7.11 -3.80 -7.63
C SER A 59 8.44 -3.39 -8.27
N ALA A 60 9.55 -3.98 -7.82
CA ALA A 60 10.88 -3.72 -8.40
C ALA A 60 10.93 -4.05 -9.89
N LEU A 61 10.31 -5.16 -10.28
CA LEU A 61 10.18 -5.54 -11.69
C LEU A 61 9.31 -4.55 -12.46
N VAL A 62 8.18 -4.13 -11.90
CA VAL A 62 7.27 -3.14 -12.52
C VAL A 62 7.97 -1.79 -12.72
N CYS A 63 8.63 -1.26 -11.68
CA CYS A 63 9.37 -0.01 -11.75
C CYS A 63 10.53 -0.09 -12.73
N ALA A 64 11.30 -1.19 -12.73
CA ALA A 64 12.38 -1.41 -13.68
C ALA A 64 11.88 -1.50 -15.12
N ALA A 65 10.79 -2.22 -15.37
CA ALA A 65 10.18 -2.32 -16.69
C ALA A 65 9.65 -0.96 -17.17
N ALA A 66 8.96 -0.20 -16.31
CA ALA A 66 8.47 1.13 -16.63
C ALA A 66 9.62 2.09 -16.98
N LEU A 67 10.68 2.12 -16.15
CA LEU A 67 11.86 2.95 -16.40
C LEU A 67 12.59 2.55 -17.68
N ALA A 68 12.80 1.24 -17.91
CA ALA A 68 13.47 0.75 -19.11
C ALA A 68 12.70 1.13 -20.38
N THR A 69 11.39 0.94 -20.40
CA THR A 69 10.56 1.38 -21.52
C THR A 69 10.67 2.90 -21.69
N LEU A 70 10.69 3.70 -20.61
CA LEU A 70 10.72 5.16 -20.71
C LEU A 70 12.05 5.62 -21.30
N CYS A 71 13.16 5.04 -20.87
CA CYS A 71 14.46 5.29 -21.46
C CYS A 71 14.46 5.00 -22.97
N VAL A 72 13.83 3.91 -23.42
CA VAL A 72 13.75 3.60 -24.86
C VAL A 72 12.92 4.63 -25.61
N GLN A 73 11.76 5.02 -25.09
CA GLN A 73 10.89 5.98 -25.79
C GLN A 73 11.46 7.40 -25.79
N THR A 74 12.24 7.77 -24.77
CA THR A 74 12.76 9.13 -24.56
C THR A 74 14.24 9.28 -24.92
N ASP A 75 14.79 8.34 -25.71
CA ASP A 75 16.20 8.37 -26.16
C ASP A 75 17.20 8.51 -25.00
N GLY A 76 16.90 7.83 -23.89
CA GLY A 76 17.73 7.78 -22.68
C GLY A 76 17.46 8.90 -21.67
N GLN A 77 16.48 9.79 -21.90
CA GLN A 77 16.18 10.94 -21.03
C GLN A 77 14.78 10.84 -20.39
N PRO A 78 14.49 9.79 -19.59
CA PRO A 78 13.15 9.58 -19.04
C PRO A 78 12.71 10.74 -18.10
N PHE A 79 13.66 11.33 -17.39
CA PHE A 79 13.37 12.33 -16.36
C PHE A 79 13.26 13.77 -16.86
N GLU A 80 13.53 14.02 -18.15
CA GLU A 80 13.19 15.30 -18.79
C GLU A 80 11.70 15.37 -19.13
N ARG A 81 11.03 14.20 -19.23
CA ARG A 81 9.63 14.07 -19.63
C ARG A 81 8.70 13.84 -18.45
N ILE A 82 9.12 13.05 -17.47
CA ILE A 82 8.35 12.80 -16.25
C ILE A 82 9.25 12.84 -15.01
N SER A 83 8.71 13.25 -13.89
CA SER A 83 9.40 13.19 -12.60
C SER A 83 9.47 11.75 -12.05
N LYS A 84 10.41 11.48 -11.14
CA LYS A 84 10.45 10.22 -10.36
C LYS A 84 9.15 9.96 -9.58
N LYS A 85 8.47 11.04 -9.17
CA LYS A 85 7.16 10.98 -8.51
C LYS A 85 6.10 10.43 -9.48
N GLU A 86 6.02 10.97 -10.69
CA GLU A 86 5.11 10.49 -11.73
C GLU A 86 5.42 9.04 -12.12
N LEU A 87 6.70 8.65 -12.16
CA LEU A 87 7.09 7.25 -12.38
C LEU A 87 6.56 6.31 -11.28
N ALA A 88 6.70 6.69 -10.00
CA ALA A 88 6.19 5.91 -8.88
C ALA A 88 4.66 5.75 -8.94
N GLU A 89 3.95 6.85 -9.22
CA GLU A 89 2.50 6.83 -9.38
C GLU A 89 2.08 5.95 -10.57
N LEU A 90 2.79 6.03 -11.69
CA LEU A 90 2.56 5.19 -12.87
C LEU A 90 2.75 3.72 -12.54
N ALA A 91 3.88 3.35 -11.93
CA ALA A 91 4.18 1.97 -11.55
C ALA A 91 3.15 1.42 -10.55
N THR A 92 2.69 2.24 -9.61
CA THR A 92 1.61 1.86 -8.68
C THR A 92 0.33 1.48 -9.40
N HIS A 93 -0.08 2.27 -10.41
CA HIS A 93 -1.27 1.96 -11.20
C HIS A 93 -1.03 0.75 -12.11
N ALA A 94 0.17 0.63 -12.70
CA ALA A 94 0.54 -0.47 -13.58
C ALA A 94 0.52 -1.83 -12.85
N GLU A 95 0.98 -1.89 -11.60
CA GLU A 95 1.00 -3.14 -10.84
C GLU A 95 -0.42 -3.67 -10.55
N ARG A 96 -1.42 -2.80 -10.43
CA ARG A 96 -2.81 -3.24 -10.16
C ARG A 96 -3.43 -4.07 -11.28
N PHE A 97 -2.93 -3.95 -12.51
CA PHE A 97 -3.46 -4.72 -13.63
C PHE A 97 -3.18 -6.22 -13.53
N VAL A 98 -2.27 -6.66 -12.64
CA VAL A 98 -2.08 -8.08 -12.34
C VAL A 98 -3.14 -8.64 -11.39
N GLY A 99 -4.14 -7.82 -11.00
CA GLY A 99 -5.25 -8.20 -10.12
C GLY A 99 -4.98 -7.96 -8.63
N LEU A 100 -3.87 -7.31 -8.28
CA LEU A 100 -3.51 -6.96 -6.90
C LEU A 100 -3.97 -5.54 -6.57
N GLU A 101 -4.77 -5.37 -5.51
CA GLU A 101 -5.25 -4.04 -5.07
C GLU A 101 -4.25 -3.34 -4.13
N GLY A 102 -2.98 -3.33 -4.55
CA GLY A 102 -1.86 -2.78 -3.79
C GLY A 102 -1.92 -1.26 -3.56
N GLY A 103 -1.26 -0.83 -2.47
CA GLY A 103 -0.87 0.56 -2.26
C GLY A 103 0.29 1.00 -3.16
N GLY A 104 0.78 2.22 -2.96
CA GLY A 104 1.87 2.81 -3.75
C GLY A 104 3.23 2.91 -3.04
N MET A 105 3.38 2.26 -1.89
CA MET A 105 4.56 2.40 -1.04
C MET A 105 5.81 1.80 -1.67
N ASP A 106 5.71 0.59 -2.19
CA ASP A 106 6.83 -0.18 -2.74
C ASP A 106 7.43 0.57 -3.93
N GLN A 107 6.58 1.01 -4.85
CA GLN A 107 6.96 1.76 -6.06
C GLN A 107 7.49 3.15 -5.73
N ALA A 108 6.87 3.85 -4.77
CA ALA A 108 7.36 5.14 -4.28
C ALA A 108 8.75 5.00 -3.66
N CYS A 109 8.97 3.96 -2.86
CA CYS A 109 10.28 3.71 -2.27
C CYS A 109 11.34 3.45 -3.35
N GLU A 110 11.07 2.52 -4.28
CA GLU A 110 12.00 2.16 -5.35
C GLU A 110 12.41 3.35 -6.22
N CYS A 111 11.47 4.27 -6.49
CA CYS A 111 11.74 5.43 -7.33
C CYS A 111 12.37 6.61 -6.57
N LEU A 112 12.04 6.80 -5.28
CA LEU A 112 12.33 8.04 -4.54
C LEU A 112 13.43 7.89 -3.48
N ALA A 113 13.86 6.67 -3.16
CA ALA A 113 14.89 6.42 -2.16
C ALA A 113 16.24 7.08 -2.51
N ARG A 114 16.99 7.48 -1.48
CA ARG A 114 18.30 8.14 -1.59
C ARG A 114 19.28 7.59 -0.59
N ARG A 115 20.55 7.44 -0.99
CA ARG A 115 21.66 6.91 -0.17
C ARG A 115 21.72 7.48 1.25
N GLY A 116 21.82 6.61 2.26
CA GLY A 116 21.82 6.95 3.69
C GLY A 116 20.46 7.27 4.36
N GLU A 117 19.34 7.41 3.64
CA GLU A 117 18.07 7.91 4.21
C GLU A 117 16.86 6.95 4.08
N ALA A 118 16.03 6.87 5.14
CA ALA A 118 14.70 6.24 5.07
C ALA A 118 13.70 7.24 4.53
N LEU A 119 12.54 6.73 4.11
CA LEU A 119 11.48 7.56 3.59
C LEU A 119 10.25 7.48 4.47
N ARG A 120 9.75 8.65 4.87
CA ARG A 120 8.37 8.83 5.26
C ARG A 120 7.59 9.24 4.02
N ILE A 121 6.70 8.36 3.57
CA ILE A 121 5.89 8.54 2.36
C ILE A 121 4.46 8.89 2.77
N ASP A 122 3.93 9.96 2.20
CA ASP A 122 2.54 10.39 2.33
C ASP A 122 1.83 10.18 1.00
N PHE A 123 0.54 9.82 1.05
CA PHE A 123 -0.27 9.57 -0.15
C PHE A 123 -1.39 10.59 -0.26
N ARG A 124 -1.94 10.80 -1.46
CA ARG A 124 -3.07 11.73 -1.72
C ARG A 124 -2.90 13.14 -1.13
N PRO A 125 -2.02 13.99 -1.71
CA PRO A 125 -1.13 13.70 -2.84
C PRO A 125 0.13 12.92 -2.42
N LEU A 126 0.83 12.30 -3.38
CA LEU A 126 2.12 11.66 -3.08
C LEU A 126 3.15 12.71 -2.66
N GLY A 127 3.69 12.55 -1.46
CA GLY A 127 4.75 13.35 -0.86
C GLY A 127 5.73 12.45 -0.11
N TRP A 128 6.96 12.93 0.10
CA TRP A 128 7.94 12.17 0.87
C TRP A 128 8.94 13.09 1.56
N ARG A 129 9.53 12.59 2.64
CA ARG A 129 10.65 13.23 3.33
C ARG A 129 11.61 12.19 3.87
N ALA A 130 12.88 12.58 3.98
CA ALA A 130 13.92 11.74 4.55
C ALA A 130 13.70 11.56 6.06
N VAL A 131 13.87 10.33 6.53
CA VAL A 131 13.95 9.95 7.94
C VAL A 131 15.35 9.39 8.16
N ARG A 132 16.13 10.03 9.02
CA ARG A 132 17.45 9.51 9.41
C ARG A 132 17.25 8.50 10.52
N LEU A 133 17.77 7.30 10.34
CA LEU A 133 17.79 6.29 11.38
C LEU A 133 18.92 6.58 12.40
N PRO A 134 18.83 6.03 13.62
CA PRO A 134 19.91 6.13 14.59
C PRO A 134 21.21 5.53 14.03
N ASP A 135 22.31 6.26 14.15
CA ASP A 135 23.61 5.87 13.57
C ASP A 135 24.20 4.61 14.25
N ASN A 136 23.78 4.33 15.48
CA ASN A 136 24.16 3.18 16.31
C ASN A 136 23.15 2.00 16.22
N ALA A 137 22.17 2.06 15.32
CA ALA A 137 21.23 0.96 15.06
C ALA A 137 21.57 0.19 13.77
N LEU A 138 21.43 -1.13 13.82
CA LEU A 138 21.46 -2.00 12.64
C LEU A 138 20.11 -2.65 12.43
N PHE A 139 19.66 -2.66 11.18
CA PHE A 139 18.44 -3.32 10.75
C PHE A 139 18.82 -4.56 9.95
N ALA A 140 18.36 -5.72 10.40
CA ALA A 140 18.62 -7.01 9.76
C ALA A 140 17.36 -7.55 9.08
N VAL A 141 17.52 -8.11 7.88
CA VAL A 141 16.50 -8.92 7.21
C VAL A 141 16.72 -10.37 7.55
N LEU A 142 15.71 -11.01 8.13
CA LEU A 142 15.69 -12.45 8.35
C LEU A 142 14.57 -13.05 7.49
N HIS A 143 14.97 -13.88 6.53
CA HIS A 143 14.03 -14.57 5.65
C HIS A 143 13.41 -15.75 6.40
N SER A 144 12.08 -15.82 6.49
CA SER A 144 11.35 -16.88 7.22
C SER A 144 11.38 -18.25 6.52
N ASN A 145 11.97 -18.32 5.33
CA ASN A 145 11.95 -19.48 4.43
C ASN A 145 10.55 -19.92 4.00
N THR A 146 9.57 -19.00 4.10
CA THR A 146 8.21 -19.20 3.62
C THR A 146 7.94 -18.24 2.47
N GLU A 147 7.49 -18.77 1.33
CA GLU A 147 7.10 -17.97 0.18
C GLU A 147 5.60 -17.67 0.20
N MET A 148 5.23 -16.43 -0.12
CA MET A 148 3.83 -16.03 -0.29
C MET A 148 3.67 -15.21 -1.58
N ASN A 149 3.08 -15.84 -2.60
CA ASN A 149 2.73 -15.12 -3.83
C ASN A 149 1.43 -14.32 -3.62
N LYS A 150 1.58 -13.01 -3.46
CA LYS A 150 0.48 -12.07 -3.21
C LYS A 150 -0.57 -12.07 -4.34
N ALA A 151 -0.14 -12.21 -5.59
CA ALA A 151 -1.05 -12.17 -6.75
C ALA A 151 -1.77 -13.51 -7.00
N ALA A 152 -1.20 -14.61 -6.52
CA ALA A 152 -1.79 -15.95 -6.70
C ALA A 152 -2.92 -16.27 -5.70
N SER A 153 -3.12 -15.45 -4.66
CA SER A 153 -4.14 -15.68 -3.64
C SER A 153 -5.03 -14.46 -3.44
N ALA A 154 -6.25 -14.68 -2.96
CA ALA A 154 -7.16 -13.60 -2.61
C ALA A 154 -6.79 -12.89 -1.29
N PHE A 155 -5.89 -13.46 -0.47
CA PHE A 155 -5.67 -13.03 0.91
C PHE A 155 -5.35 -11.54 1.04
N TYR A 156 -4.51 -11.00 0.14
CA TYR A 156 -4.19 -9.57 0.16
C TYR A 156 -5.44 -8.72 -0.10
N ASN A 157 -6.16 -9.02 -1.18
CA ASN A 157 -7.36 -8.29 -1.58
C ASN A 157 -8.50 -8.44 -0.56
N GLN A 158 -8.60 -9.56 0.16
CA GLN A 158 -9.54 -9.73 1.27
C GLN A 158 -9.30 -8.68 2.36
N ARG A 159 -8.05 -8.39 2.72
CA ARG A 159 -7.73 -7.35 3.72
C ARG A 159 -8.06 -5.95 3.21
N VAL A 160 -7.83 -5.69 1.92
CA VAL A 160 -8.24 -4.42 1.28
C VAL A 160 -9.75 -4.23 1.36
N VAL A 161 -10.52 -5.27 1.05
CA VAL A 161 -11.98 -5.28 1.12
C VAL A 161 -12.48 -5.08 2.55
N GLU A 162 -11.91 -5.79 3.53
CA GLU A 162 -12.27 -5.61 4.94
C GLU A 162 -12.05 -4.17 5.41
N CYS A 163 -10.91 -3.55 5.07
CA CYS A 163 -10.64 -2.15 5.40
C CYS A 163 -11.61 -1.18 4.70
N ARG A 164 -11.97 -1.45 3.44
CA ARG A 164 -12.91 -0.66 2.66
C ARG A 164 -14.32 -0.71 3.26
N ILE A 165 -14.82 -1.92 3.55
CA ILE A 165 -16.13 -2.12 4.18
C ILE A 165 -16.13 -1.53 5.59
N ALA A 166 -15.06 -1.67 6.37
CA ALA A 166 -14.95 -1.04 7.68
C ALA A 166 -15.10 0.49 7.57
N ALA A 167 -14.48 1.12 6.57
CA ALA A 167 -14.62 2.55 6.33
C ALA A 167 -16.07 2.94 5.97
N GLN A 168 -16.70 2.18 5.09
CA GLN A 168 -18.10 2.39 4.67
C GLN A 168 -19.09 2.24 5.83
N VAL A 169 -18.91 1.20 6.66
CA VAL A 169 -19.75 0.96 7.83
C VAL A 169 -19.61 2.08 8.86
N ILE A 170 -18.38 2.53 9.15
CA ILE A 170 -18.18 3.67 10.05
C ILE A 170 -18.87 4.92 9.49
N ALA A 171 -18.68 5.22 8.21
CA ALA A 171 -19.30 6.39 7.57
C ALA A 171 -20.84 6.34 7.64
N LYS A 172 -21.43 5.18 7.33
CA LYS A 172 -22.89 4.98 7.39
C LYS A 172 -23.43 5.11 8.81
N ARG A 173 -22.83 4.42 9.79
CA ARG A 173 -23.31 4.40 11.19
C ARG A 173 -23.11 5.73 11.92
N SER A 174 -22.07 6.48 11.58
CA SER A 174 -21.79 7.79 12.19
C SER A 174 -22.50 8.94 11.49
N GLY A 175 -23.08 8.71 10.30
CA GLY A 175 -23.71 9.76 9.51
C GLY A 175 -22.73 10.75 8.90
N CYS A 176 -21.42 10.49 8.90
CA CYS A 176 -20.40 11.39 8.37
C CYS A 176 -20.19 11.28 6.85
N VAL A 177 -21.15 10.71 6.12
CA VAL A 177 -21.11 10.64 4.65
C VAL A 177 -21.15 12.07 4.07
N PRO A 178 -20.27 12.44 3.12
CA PRO A 178 -20.28 13.77 2.51
C PRO A 178 -21.65 14.14 1.92
N LEU A 179 -21.99 15.43 1.96
CA LEU A 179 -23.24 15.94 1.38
C LEU A 179 -23.31 15.59 -0.12
N GLY A 180 -24.41 14.95 -0.53
CA GLY A 180 -24.62 14.53 -1.92
C GLY A 180 -23.82 13.29 -2.35
N ALA A 181 -23.12 12.63 -1.41
CA ALA A 181 -22.43 11.37 -1.66
C ALA A 181 -23.14 10.21 -0.94
N GLU A 182 -22.89 9.00 -1.44
CA GLU A 182 -23.33 7.77 -0.80
C GLU A 182 -22.21 7.12 -0.01
N TRP A 183 -22.56 6.27 0.96
CA TRP A 183 -21.59 5.58 1.83
C TRP A 183 -20.53 4.79 1.04
N HIS A 184 -20.90 4.23 -0.12
CA HIS A 184 -19.99 3.41 -0.94
C HIS A 184 -18.90 4.24 -1.64
N SER A 185 -19.06 5.57 -1.69
CA SER A 185 -18.03 6.51 -2.15
C SER A 185 -16.84 6.61 -1.18
N VAL A 186 -17.04 6.26 0.09
CA VAL A 186 -15.97 6.16 1.08
C VAL A 186 -15.23 4.85 0.84
N ARG A 187 -13.95 4.95 0.45
CA ARG A 187 -13.14 3.79 0.03
C ARG A 187 -12.06 3.40 1.03
N THR A 188 -11.70 4.30 1.95
CA THR A 188 -10.50 4.14 2.79
C THR A 188 -10.74 4.64 4.21
N LEU A 189 -10.08 4.02 5.18
CA LEU A 189 -10.09 4.44 6.58
C LEU A 189 -9.54 5.87 6.76
N ARG A 190 -8.54 6.28 5.98
CA ARG A 190 -8.08 7.68 6.02
C ARG A 190 -9.16 8.69 5.62
N GLN A 191 -10.02 8.37 4.64
CA GLN A 191 -11.14 9.27 4.32
C GLN A 191 -12.08 9.41 5.52
N VAL A 192 -12.35 8.31 6.24
CA VAL A 192 -13.14 8.38 7.48
C VAL A 192 -12.45 9.27 8.50
N ALA A 193 -11.15 9.09 8.76
CA ALA A 193 -10.42 9.98 9.68
C ALA A 193 -10.53 11.45 9.28
N ALA A 194 -10.42 11.78 7.99
CA ALA A 194 -10.60 13.13 7.49
C ALA A 194 -12.04 13.66 7.69
N LEU A 195 -13.07 12.82 7.51
CA LEU A 195 -14.47 13.20 7.77
C LEU A 195 -14.72 13.50 9.24
N PHE A 196 -13.94 12.94 10.15
CA PHE A 196 -13.95 13.25 11.58
C PHE A 196 -12.97 14.36 11.99
N GLY A 197 -12.22 14.94 11.04
CA GLY A 197 -11.18 15.94 11.30
C GLY A 197 -10.01 15.41 12.14
N LYS A 198 -9.63 14.14 11.95
CA LYS A 198 -8.61 13.41 12.74
C LYS A 198 -7.60 12.69 11.85
N ASP A 199 -7.34 13.18 10.65
CA ASP A 199 -6.43 12.53 9.71
C ASP A 199 -4.95 12.58 10.15
N ASP A 200 -4.61 13.50 11.07
CA ASP A 200 -3.32 13.62 11.74
C ASP A 200 -3.26 12.95 13.12
N GLN A 201 -4.39 12.42 13.63
CA GLN A 201 -4.56 11.86 14.97
C GLN A 201 -5.16 10.44 14.92
N PRO A 202 -4.47 9.48 14.27
CA PRO A 202 -4.99 8.14 14.06
C PRO A 202 -5.30 7.38 15.37
N GLU A 203 -4.61 7.68 16.47
CA GLU A 203 -4.89 7.10 17.78
C GLU A 203 -6.31 7.42 18.29
N GLN A 204 -6.84 8.61 17.96
CA GLN A 204 -8.21 8.99 18.33
C GLN A 204 -9.26 8.24 17.51
N MET A 205 -8.89 7.69 16.36
CA MET A 205 -9.81 6.87 15.56
C MET A 205 -10.08 5.50 16.18
N LEU A 206 -9.27 5.05 17.15
CA LEU A 206 -9.49 3.76 17.82
C LEU A 206 -10.80 3.71 18.60
N SER A 207 -11.17 4.81 19.28
CA SER A 207 -12.46 4.90 19.99
C SER A 207 -13.64 4.94 19.00
N ILE A 208 -13.48 5.62 17.86
CA ILE A 208 -14.49 5.66 16.78
C ILE A 208 -14.70 4.27 16.17
N VAL A 209 -13.61 3.51 15.97
CA VAL A 209 -13.70 2.11 15.53
C VAL A 209 -14.49 1.28 16.53
N ASP A 210 -14.18 1.39 17.83
CA ASP A 210 -14.87 0.62 18.86
C ASP A 210 -16.35 1.01 18.98
N GLN A 211 -16.67 2.28 18.83
CA GLN A 211 -18.05 2.77 18.86
C GLN A 211 -18.89 2.28 17.68
N HIS A 212 -18.32 2.26 16.47
CA HIS A 212 -19.09 2.03 15.24
C HIS A 212 -18.93 0.64 14.63
N LEU A 213 -17.89 -0.13 14.96
CA LEU A 213 -17.69 -1.50 14.44
C LEU A 213 -17.93 -2.60 15.48
N ALA A 214 -18.11 -2.28 16.77
CA ALA A 214 -18.51 -3.28 17.74
C ALA A 214 -19.91 -3.83 17.45
N LYS A 215 -20.10 -5.14 17.70
CA LYS A 215 -21.41 -5.78 17.62
C LYS A 215 -22.23 -5.44 18.89
N PRO A 216 -23.55 -5.24 18.78
CA PRO A 216 -24.41 -5.03 19.94
C PRO A 216 -24.28 -6.19 20.94
N GLY A 217 -24.15 -5.87 22.23
CA GLY A 217 -24.05 -6.87 23.30
C GLY A 217 -22.71 -7.61 23.41
N GLN A 218 -21.70 -7.23 22.61
CA GLN A 218 -20.33 -7.73 22.77
C GLN A 218 -19.50 -6.72 23.59
N GLN A 219 -18.53 -7.22 24.35
CA GLN A 219 -17.59 -6.35 25.05
C GLN A 219 -16.79 -5.52 24.04
N GLN A 220 -16.57 -4.25 24.37
CA GLN A 220 -15.62 -3.39 23.66
C GLN A 220 -14.27 -4.13 23.61
N GLN A 221 -13.73 -4.33 22.40
CA GLN A 221 -12.48 -5.07 22.06
C GLN A 221 -12.63 -6.54 21.62
N GLN A 222 -13.83 -7.15 21.65
CA GLN A 222 -13.98 -8.51 21.11
C GLN A 222 -13.88 -8.51 19.57
N LEU A 223 -12.97 -9.32 19.04
CA LEU A 223 -12.72 -9.45 17.61
C LEU A 223 -13.62 -10.54 17.03
N VAL A 224 -14.70 -10.12 16.39
CA VAL A 224 -15.67 -11.02 15.79
C VAL A 224 -15.82 -10.68 14.32
N ALA A 225 -15.87 -11.71 13.48
CA ALA A 225 -16.21 -11.55 12.07
C ALA A 225 -17.65 -11.07 11.92
N HIS A 226 -17.88 -10.20 10.94
CA HIS A 226 -19.21 -9.87 10.45
C HIS A 226 -19.56 -10.80 9.30
N SER A 227 -20.78 -11.31 9.28
CA SER A 227 -21.30 -12.02 8.12
C SER A 227 -21.64 -11.04 7.01
N ARG A 228 -21.76 -11.55 5.79
CA ARG A 228 -22.15 -10.75 4.63
C ARG A 228 -23.55 -10.16 4.80
N GLU A 229 -24.49 -10.93 5.34
CA GLU A 229 -25.86 -10.52 5.61
C GLU A 229 -25.91 -9.41 6.66
N GLU A 230 -25.10 -9.51 7.72
CA GLU A 230 -24.97 -8.45 8.72
C GLU A 230 -24.48 -7.14 8.09
N ILE A 231 -23.50 -7.20 7.18
CA ILE A 231 -22.98 -6.02 6.48
C ILE A 231 -24.05 -5.40 5.58
N CYS A 232 -24.75 -6.20 4.78
CA CYS A 232 -25.86 -5.73 3.94
C CYS A 232 -26.94 -5.03 4.77
N ALA A 233 -27.30 -5.61 5.92
CA ALA A 233 -28.26 -5.01 6.85
C ALA A 233 -27.77 -3.66 7.41
N ILE A 234 -26.49 -3.56 7.78
CA ILE A 234 -25.91 -2.31 8.31
C ILE A 234 -25.84 -1.21 7.24
N LEU A 235 -25.47 -1.56 6.02
CA LEU A 235 -25.31 -0.60 4.92
C LEU A 235 -26.64 -0.29 4.24
N ASN A 236 -27.69 -1.05 4.56
CA ASN A 236 -29.01 -1.01 3.92
C ASN A 236 -28.91 -1.18 2.40
N CYS A 237 -28.26 -2.27 1.99
CA CYS A 237 -28.10 -2.65 0.58
C CYS A 237 -28.37 -4.14 0.38
N THR A 238 -28.58 -4.53 -0.86
CA THR A 238 -28.64 -5.93 -1.29
C THR A 238 -27.25 -6.55 -1.37
N ASP A 239 -27.21 -7.88 -1.45
CA ASP A 239 -25.97 -8.61 -1.66
C ASP A 239 -25.27 -8.24 -2.99
N ALA A 240 -26.07 -8.05 -4.04
CA ALA A 240 -25.59 -7.67 -5.36
C ALA A 240 -24.95 -6.28 -5.35
N GLU A 241 -25.56 -5.32 -4.67
CA GLU A 241 -25.00 -3.98 -4.49
C GLU A 241 -23.72 -4.00 -3.67
N LEU A 242 -23.65 -4.81 -2.60
CA LEU A 242 -22.42 -4.97 -1.82
C LEU A 242 -21.30 -5.56 -2.69
N ALA A 243 -21.62 -6.60 -3.47
CA ALA A 243 -20.71 -7.28 -4.38
C ALA A 243 -20.13 -6.33 -5.44
N GLU A 244 -21.00 -5.51 -6.03
CA GLU A 244 -20.65 -4.54 -7.06
C GLU A 244 -19.83 -3.39 -6.49
N TRP A 245 -20.28 -2.78 -5.40
CA TRP A 245 -19.69 -1.55 -4.92
C TRP A 245 -18.46 -1.77 -4.04
N SER A 246 -18.35 -2.90 -3.36
CA SER A 246 -17.38 -3.04 -2.25
C SER A 246 -16.42 -4.21 -2.40
N LEU A 247 -16.77 -5.26 -3.15
CA LEU A 247 -15.90 -6.41 -3.39
C LEU A 247 -15.10 -6.25 -4.69
N ASN A 248 -13.98 -6.97 -4.77
CA ASN A 248 -13.19 -7.15 -5.99
C ASN A 248 -13.49 -8.50 -6.65
N ALA A 249 -13.10 -8.68 -7.92
CA ALA A 249 -13.34 -9.91 -8.69
C ALA A 249 -12.90 -11.19 -7.96
N ASN A 250 -11.73 -11.20 -7.31
CA ASN A 250 -11.21 -12.36 -6.56
C ASN A 250 -11.65 -12.43 -5.09
N THR A 251 -12.60 -11.60 -4.66
CA THR A 251 -13.14 -11.57 -3.29
C THR A 251 -14.65 -11.77 -3.23
N GLN A 252 -15.28 -12.10 -4.37
CA GLN A 252 -16.73 -12.27 -4.47
C GLN A 252 -17.28 -13.40 -3.58
N ASN A 253 -16.45 -14.39 -3.23
CA ASN A 253 -16.84 -15.53 -2.38
C ASN A 253 -16.58 -15.29 -0.88
N MET A 254 -16.31 -14.05 -0.45
CA MET A 254 -16.14 -13.74 0.97
C MET A 254 -17.50 -13.75 1.68
N HIS A 255 -17.56 -14.46 2.81
CA HIS A 255 -18.72 -14.53 3.71
C HIS A 255 -18.45 -13.97 5.12
N GLU A 256 -17.18 -13.85 5.50
CA GLU A 256 -16.74 -13.36 6.81
C GLU A 256 -15.80 -12.17 6.66
N PHE A 257 -16.00 -11.14 7.49
CA PHE A 257 -15.27 -9.88 7.41
C PHE A 257 -14.82 -9.39 8.79
N TRP A 258 -13.51 -9.29 9.01
CA TRP A 258 -12.93 -8.91 10.30
C TRP A 258 -12.74 -7.39 10.44
N LEU A 259 -13.84 -6.63 10.31
CA LEU A 259 -13.82 -5.16 10.19
C LEU A 259 -13.07 -4.46 11.34
N THR A 260 -13.47 -4.72 12.59
CA THR A 260 -12.85 -4.12 13.79
C THR A 260 -11.36 -4.45 13.89
N LYS A 261 -11.00 -5.71 13.61
CA LYS A 261 -9.62 -6.19 13.62
C LYS A 261 -8.76 -5.35 12.65
N ARG A 262 -9.24 -5.16 11.43
CA ARG A 262 -8.50 -4.45 10.39
C ARG A 262 -8.45 -2.94 10.60
N ALA A 263 -9.57 -2.33 10.99
CA ALA A 263 -9.59 -0.89 11.25
C ALA A 263 -8.70 -0.50 12.44
N ARG A 264 -8.75 -1.25 13.55
CA ARG A 264 -7.83 -1.03 14.69
C ARG A 264 -6.39 -1.16 14.27
N HIS A 265 -6.06 -2.21 13.51
CA HIS A 265 -4.70 -2.40 13.01
C HIS A 265 -4.22 -1.19 12.20
N VAL A 266 -5.00 -0.73 11.22
CA VAL A 266 -4.61 0.37 10.34
C VAL A 266 -4.36 1.67 11.11
N TYR A 267 -5.27 2.06 12.00
CA TYR A 267 -5.09 3.29 12.78
C TYR A 267 -3.97 3.18 13.81
N ALA A 268 -3.85 2.05 14.49
CA ALA A 268 -2.75 1.84 15.43
C ALA A 268 -1.39 1.85 14.70
N GLU A 269 -1.31 1.27 13.51
CA GLU A 269 -0.09 1.27 12.69
C GLU A 269 0.26 2.68 12.20
N ALA A 270 -0.74 3.46 11.75
CA ALA A 270 -0.53 4.85 11.38
C ALA A 270 0.00 5.69 12.55
N ALA A 271 -0.52 5.48 13.77
CA ALA A 271 -0.01 6.14 14.98
C ALA A 271 1.45 5.78 15.27
N ARG A 272 1.81 4.48 15.14
CA ARG A 272 3.19 4.01 15.33
C ARG A 272 4.16 4.59 14.30
N VAL A 273 3.75 4.79 13.05
CA VAL A 273 4.57 5.45 12.03
C VAL A 273 4.88 6.90 12.42
N LEU A 274 3.88 7.65 12.90
CA LEU A 274 4.09 9.03 13.37
C LEU A 274 5.00 9.07 14.60
N GLU A 275 4.83 8.12 15.51
CA GLU A 275 5.65 8.00 16.71
C GLU A 275 7.10 7.63 16.38
N PHE A 276 7.33 6.69 15.46
CA PHE A 276 8.66 6.31 15.00
C PHE A 276 9.41 7.50 14.41
N GLU A 277 8.75 8.23 13.52
CA GLU A 277 9.33 9.43 12.91
C GLU A 277 9.69 10.48 13.97
N LYS A 278 8.82 10.70 14.96
CA LYS A 278 9.08 11.61 16.07
C LYS A 278 10.33 11.19 16.85
N VAL A 279 10.46 9.91 17.21
CA VAL A 279 11.63 9.39 17.93
C VAL A 279 12.92 9.56 17.12
N CYS A 280 12.91 9.23 15.83
CA CYS A 280 14.06 9.44 14.94
C CYS A 280 14.45 10.92 14.82
N ARG A 281 13.48 11.84 14.88
CA ARG A 281 13.75 13.28 14.85
C ARG A 281 14.35 13.78 16.18
N GLU A 282 13.86 13.27 17.30
CA GLU A 282 14.34 13.63 18.65
C GLU A 282 15.76 13.12 18.93
N GLU A 283 16.09 11.89 18.50
CA GLU A 283 17.45 11.33 18.45
C GLU A 283 18.44 12.34 17.88
N ARG A 284 18.13 12.84 16.68
CA ARG A 284 19.01 13.75 15.94
C ARG A 284 19.32 15.03 16.70
N GLN A 285 18.39 15.49 17.53
CA GLN A 285 18.54 16.73 18.29
C GLN A 285 19.35 16.55 19.58
N HIS A 286 19.28 15.37 20.21
CA HIS A 286 19.80 15.16 21.56
C HIS A 286 20.95 14.15 21.66
N GLY A 287 21.23 13.34 20.62
CA GLY A 287 22.41 12.48 20.51
C GLY A 287 22.61 11.49 21.66
N ASN A 288 21.54 11.10 22.35
CA ASN A 288 21.59 10.35 23.61
C ASN A 288 21.32 8.85 23.41
N ASP A 289 22.21 8.00 23.91
CA ASP A 289 22.08 6.52 23.95
C ASP A 289 20.77 6.02 24.58
N GLU A 290 20.13 6.83 25.43
CA GLU A 290 18.82 6.55 26.03
C GLU A 290 17.71 6.39 24.98
N THR A 291 17.89 6.99 23.81
CA THR A 291 16.88 7.06 22.76
C THR A 291 16.86 5.79 21.90
N LEU A 292 17.98 5.09 21.74
CA LEU A 292 18.05 3.73 21.22
C LEU A 292 17.23 2.75 22.08
N GLY A 293 17.38 2.84 23.40
CA GLY A 293 16.62 1.99 24.33
C GLY A 293 15.12 2.25 24.24
N LYS A 294 14.72 3.52 24.11
CA LYS A 294 13.32 3.91 23.87
C LYS A 294 12.82 3.42 22.52
N LEU A 295 13.60 3.56 21.45
CA LEU A 295 13.25 3.09 20.12
C LEU A 295 13.13 1.55 20.08
N ALA A 296 14.08 0.82 20.67
CA ALA A 296 14.07 -0.63 20.74
C ALA A 296 12.88 -1.14 21.57
N GLY A 297 12.60 -0.54 22.74
CA GLY A 297 11.44 -0.89 23.56
C GLY A 297 10.11 -0.61 22.85
N LYS A 298 9.99 0.53 22.16
CA LYS A 298 8.82 0.87 21.35
C LYS A 298 8.67 -0.07 20.15
N LEU A 299 9.73 -0.29 19.38
CA LEU A 299 9.73 -1.21 18.25
C LEU A 299 9.34 -2.63 18.67
N PHE A 300 9.82 -3.11 19.82
CA PHE A 300 9.43 -4.41 20.36
C PHE A 300 7.94 -4.45 20.72
N SER A 301 7.45 -3.44 21.45
CA SER A 301 6.02 -3.32 21.79
C SER A 301 5.13 -3.21 20.55
N TRP A 302 5.59 -2.48 19.53
CA TRP A 302 4.91 -2.31 18.27
C TRP A 302 4.88 -3.59 17.43
N MET A 303 6.00 -4.32 17.38
CA MET A 303 6.08 -5.60 16.71
C MET A 303 5.17 -6.63 17.38
N ASP A 304 5.18 -6.73 18.71
CA ASP A 304 4.28 -7.63 19.46
C ASP A 304 2.80 -7.28 19.21
N GLY A 305 2.48 -5.98 19.22
CA GLY A 305 1.18 -5.47 18.82
C GLY A 305 0.81 -5.90 17.40
N SER A 306 1.63 -5.57 16.41
CA SER A 306 1.35 -5.85 14.99
C SER A 306 1.30 -7.35 14.66
N VAL A 307 2.12 -8.19 15.31
CA VAL A 307 2.09 -9.65 15.18
C VAL A 307 0.79 -10.24 15.73
N ARG A 308 0.25 -9.74 16.84
CA ARG A 308 -1.11 -10.12 17.31
C ARG A 308 -2.21 -9.80 16.28
N TRP A 309 -2.00 -8.84 15.38
CA TRP A 309 -2.98 -8.40 14.39
C TRP A 309 -2.72 -8.91 12.95
N GLY A 310 -1.53 -9.47 12.69
CA GLY A 310 -1.16 -10.15 11.44
C GLY A 310 -0.88 -9.24 10.25
N MET A 311 -0.24 -8.08 10.41
CA MET A 311 0.23 -7.22 9.30
C MET A 311 1.52 -6.44 9.67
N THR A 312 2.41 -6.27 8.70
CA THR A 312 3.86 -5.96 8.83
C THR A 312 4.21 -4.47 8.61
N PHE A 313 5.17 -3.95 9.39
CA PHE A 313 5.84 -2.65 9.20
C PHE A 313 6.72 -2.62 7.93
N LEU A 314 6.71 -1.53 7.16
CA LEU A 314 7.64 -1.31 6.05
C LEU A 314 8.33 0.06 6.16
N LEU A 315 9.65 0.04 6.29
CA LEU A 315 10.56 1.20 6.20
C LEU A 315 11.77 0.75 5.39
N PHE A 316 12.18 1.52 4.38
CA PHE A 316 13.26 1.15 3.46
C PHE A 316 14.43 2.12 3.53
N LEU A 317 15.65 1.57 3.43
CA LEU A 317 16.92 2.29 3.50
C LEU A 317 18.03 1.60 2.67
N ASN A 318 19.12 2.32 2.46
CA ASN A 318 19.96 2.21 1.26
C ASN A 318 20.81 0.96 1.09
N HIS A 319 20.64 0.35 -0.08
CA HIS A 319 21.44 -0.75 -0.63
C HIS A 319 21.65 -1.97 0.27
N ARG A 320 20.96 -2.05 1.41
CA ARG A 320 20.75 -3.26 2.21
C ARG A 320 19.33 -3.16 2.76
N VAL A 321 18.51 -4.14 2.39
CA VAL A 321 17.06 -4.13 2.61
C VAL A 321 16.75 -4.29 4.09
N LEU A 322 15.59 -3.77 4.54
CA LEU A 322 14.95 -4.06 5.82
C LEU A 322 13.64 -4.81 5.56
N LEU A 323 13.44 -5.92 6.27
CA LEU A 323 12.20 -6.65 6.45
C LEU A 323 12.28 -7.39 7.77
N LEU A 324 11.25 -7.27 8.58
CA LEU A 324 10.99 -8.19 9.67
C LEU A 324 9.66 -8.86 9.35
N PHE A 325 9.71 -10.14 8.93
CA PHE A 325 8.54 -10.99 8.83
C PHE A 325 8.42 -11.86 10.09
N GLY A 326 7.31 -11.70 10.80
CA GLY A 326 6.67 -12.80 11.52
C GLY A 326 5.45 -13.21 10.71
N CYS A 327 5.34 -14.49 10.37
CA CYS A 327 4.16 -15.08 9.74
C CYS A 327 2.91 -14.93 10.62
#